data_AF-A0A950U7B1-F1
#
_entry.id   AF-A0A950U7B1-F1
#
_cell.length_a   1.000
_cell.length_b   1.000
_cell.length_c   1.000
_cell.angle_alpha   90.00
_cell.angle_beta   90.00
_cell.angle_gamma   90.00
#
_symmetry.space_group_name_H-M   'P 1'
#
loop_
_entity.id
_entity.type
_entity.pdbx_description
1 polymer ?
#
loop_
_entity_poly.entity_id
_entity_poly.type
_entity_poly.pdbx_seq_one_letter_code
_entity_poly.pdbx_strand_id
1 'polypeptide(L)'
;MPVVAVPFGRDQLETARRVEVARAGVRLPRRRLNGARLAHAVRAAIDQRDGAATVSRAYQTAGRARAAADVLHALARAPASTTRAPASTRPLGSSPPDLRPT
;
A
#
# COMPACT_ATOMS: atom_id res chain seq x y z
N MET A 1 -2.41 -12.88 -13.61
CA MET A 1 -3.28 -13.93 -13.05
C MET A 1 -4.44 -13.27 -12.35
N PRO A 2 -5.69 -13.66 -12.62
CA PRO A 2 -6.83 -13.15 -11.87
C PRO A 2 -6.81 -13.61 -10.42
N VAL A 3 -7.42 -12.83 -9.52
CA VAL A 3 -7.43 -13.13 -8.08
C VAL A 3 -8.83 -13.02 -7.48
N VAL A 4 -9.06 -13.75 -6.38
CA VAL A 4 -10.19 -13.50 -5.48
C VAL A 4 -9.63 -12.80 -4.24
N ALA A 5 -9.92 -11.51 -4.11
CA ALA A 5 -9.44 -10.70 -2.99
C ALA A 5 -10.43 -10.78 -1.81
N VAL A 6 -10.00 -11.36 -0.69
CA VAL A 6 -10.75 -11.39 0.57
C VAL A 6 -10.07 -10.48 1.60
N PRO A 7 -10.52 -9.23 1.79
CA PRO A 7 -9.85 -8.29 2.69
C PRO A 7 -10.20 -8.54 4.16
N PHE A 8 -9.19 -8.63 5.01
CA PHE A 8 -9.30 -8.80 6.46
C PHE A 8 -8.94 -7.55 7.26
N GLY A 9 -8.20 -6.59 6.69
CA GLY A 9 -7.87 -5.33 7.35
C GLY A 9 -6.77 -4.54 6.63
N ARG A 10 -6.26 -3.48 7.29
CA ARG A 10 -5.24 -2.56 6.76
C ARG A 10 -5.65 -2.02 5.37
N ASP A 11 -4.69 -1.94 4.47
CA ASP A 11 -4.80 -1.50 3.08
C ASP A 11 -5.54 -2.50 2.17
N GLN A 12 -5.83 -3.71 2.63
CA GLN A 12 -6.44 -4.75 1.80
C GLN A 12 -7.82 -4.35 1.26
N LEU A 13 -8.58 -3.50 1.97
CA LEU A 13 -9.88 -3.02 1.50
C LEU A 13 -9.73 -2.19 0.22
N GLU A 14 -8.74 -1.30 0.21
CA GLU A 14 -8.42 -0.49 -0.95
C GLU A 14 -7.83 -1.34 -2.08
N THR A 15 -6.88 -2.22 -1.75
CA THR A 15 -6.28 -3.14 -2.72
C THR A 15 -7.34 -4.03 -3.39
N ALA A 16 -8.28 -4.59 -2.61
CA ALA A 16 -9.39 -5.37 -3.16
C ALA A 16 -10.33 -4.54 -4.04
N ARG A 17 -10.52 -3.25 -3.72
CA ARG A 17 -11.28 -2.33 -4.57
C ARG A 17 -10.55 -2.06 -5.89
N ARG A 18 -9.23 -1.86 -5.86
CA ARG A 18 -8.41 -1.68 -7.06
C ARG A 18 -8.43 -2.90 -7.98
N VAL A 19 -8.39 -4.11 -7.40
CA VAL A 19 -8.57 -5.37 -8.16
C VAL A 19 -9.89 -5.38 -8.94
N GLU A 20 -10.99 -5.04 -8.26
CA GLU A 20 -12.32 -4.99 -8.86
C GLU A 20 -12.43 -3.91 -9.95
N VAL A 21 -11.95 -2.69 -9.68
CA VAL A 21 -11.95 -1.57 -10.64
C VAL A 21 -11.12 -1.88 -11.88
N ALA A 22 -9.97 -2.53 -11.70
CA ALA A 22 -9.09 -2.93 -12.79
C ALA A 22 -9.61 -4.14 -13.60
N ARG A 23 -10.75 -4.73 -13.21
CA ARG A 23 -11.27 -5.99 -13.76
C ARG A 23 -10.19 -7.08 -13.79
N ALA A 24 -9.38 -7.16 -12.73
CA ALA A 24 -8.28 -8.11 -12.60
C ALA A 24 -8.61 -9.25 -11.62
N GLY A 25 -9.86 -9.35 -11.18
CA GLY A 25 -10.33 -10.27 -10.18
C GLY A 25 -11.59 -9.79 -9.49
N VAL A 26 -12.07 -10.56 -8.54
CA VAL A 26 -13.28 -10.24 -7.78
C VAL A 26 -12.95 -9.96 -6.31
N ARG A 27 -13.71 -9.06 -5.70
CA ARG A 27 -13.68 -8.82 -4.26
C ARG A 27 -14.74 -9.67 -3.56
N LEU A 28 -14.32 -10.53 -2.64
CA LEU A 28 -15.22 -11.31 -1.78
C LEU A 28 -15.13 -10.78 -0.34
N PRO A 29 -16.14 -10.06 0.17
CA PRO A 29 -16.11 -9.54 1.53
C PRO A 29 -15.96 -10.68 2.56
N ARG A 30 -15.08 -10.51 3.57
CA ARG A 30 -14.85 -11.50 4.63
C ARG A 30 -16.13 -12.03 5.27
N ARG A 31 -17.09 -11.14 5.57
CA ARG A 31 -18.39 -11.50 6.16
C ARG A 31 -19.25 -12.42 5.28
N ARG A 32 -18.92 -12.55 3.99
CA ARG A 32 -19.60 -13.40 3.02
C ARG A 32 -18.77 -14.63 2.64
N LEU A 33 -17.58 -14.82 3.21
CA LEU A 33 -16.71 -15.93 2.88
C LEU A 33 -17.35 -17.26 3.33
N ASN A 34 -17.64 -18.13 2.38
CA ASN A 34 -17.98 -19.53 2.58
C ASN A 34 -17.57 -20.31 1.31
N GLY A 35 -17.56 -21.65 1.39
CA GLY A 35 -17.09 -22.51 0.30
C GLY A 35 -17.82 -22.27 -1.03
N ALA A 36 -19.15 -22.21 -1.00
CA ALA A 36 -19.97 -22.01 -2.21
C ALA A 36 -19.68 -20.65 -2.88
N ARG A 37 -19.60 -19.58 -2.08
CA ARG A 37 -19.31 -18.23 -2.59
C ARG A 37 -17.87 -18.09 -3.06
N LEU A 38 -16.92 -18.75 -2.42
CA LEU A 38 -15.54 -18.79 -2.89
C LEU A 38 -15.45 -19.50 -4.24
N ALA A 39 -16.08 -20.66 -4.41
CA ALA A 39 -16.09 -21.38 -5.68
C ALA A 39 -16.71 -20.55 -6.82
N HIS A 40 -17.81 -19.85 -6.53
CA HIS A 40 -18.41 -18.91 -7.47
C HIS A 40 -17.47 -17.74 -7.81
N ALA A 41 -16.85 -17.14 -6.79
CA ALA A 41 -15.90 -16.04 -6.95
C ALA A 41 -14.68 -16.44 -7.79
N VAL A 42 -14.16 -17.66 -7.61
CA VAL A 42 -13.06 -18.19 -8.42
C VAL A 42 -13.45 -18.28 -9.89
N ARG A 43 -14.63 -18.85 -10.21
CA ARG A 43 -15.13 -18.91 -11.59
C ARG A 43 -15.27 -17.51 -12.20
N ALA A 44 -15.90 -16.59 -11.47
CA ALA A 44 -16.06 -15.21 -11.94
C ALA A 44 -14.71 -14.47 -12.11
N ALA A 45 -13.71 -14.76 -11.28
CA ALA A 45 -12.36 -14.20 -11.45
C ALA A 45 -11.65 -14.76 -12.68
N ILE A 46 -11.84 -16.04 -13.01
CA ILE A 46 -11.25 -16.66 -14.19
C ILE A 46 -11.68 -15.96 -15.49
N ASP A 47 -12.89 -15.41 -15.52
CA ASP A 47 -13.40 -14.63 -16.68
C ASP A 47 -12.73 -13.25 -16.80
N GLN A 48 -11.98 -12.81 -15.79
CA GLN A 48 -11.27 -11.53 -15.74
C GLN A 48 -9.78 -11.62 -16.14
N ARG A 49 -9.43 -12.62 -16.97
CA ARG A 49 -8.05 -12.81 -17.47
C ARG A 49 -7.49 -11.59 -18.18
N ASP A 50 -8.30 -10.91 -18.99
CA ASP A 50 -7.84 -9.80 -19.81
C ASP A 50 -7.43 -8.60 -18.94
N GLY A 51 -8.24 -8.21 -17.96
CA GLY A 51 -7.87 -7.12 -17.04
C GLY A 51 -6.65 -7.48 -16.20
N ALA A 52 -6.53 -8.72 -15.75
CA ALA A 52 -5.33 -9.19 -15.06
C ALA A 52 -4.07 -9.17 -15.96
N ALA A 53 -4.21 -9.47 -17.25
CA ALA A 53 -3.13 -9.36 -18.22
C ALA A 53 -2.74 -7.90 -18.49
N THR A 54 -3.72 -6.99 -18.61
CA THR A 54 -3.49 -5.55 -18.76
C THR A 54 -2.70 -4.98 -17.59
N VAL A 55 -3.10 -5.30 -16.35
CA VAL A 55 -2.34 -4.89 -15.16
C VAL A 55 -0.93 -5.46 -15.19
N SER A 56 -0.76 -6.75 -15.54
CA SER A 56 0.57 -7.36 -15.63
C SER A 56 1.48 -6.66 -16.65
N ARG A 57 0.95 -6.26 -17.81
CA ARG A 57 1.67 -5.48 -18.82
C ARG A 57 2.03 -4.09 -18.30
N ALA A 58 1.11 -3.40 -17.61
CA ALA A 58 1.40 -2.09 -17.04
C ALA A 58 2.58 -2.14 -16.04
N TYR A 59 2.63 -3.16 -15.17
CA TYR A 59 3.79 -3.37 -14.29
C TYR A 59 5.09 -3.66 -15.04
N GLN A 60 5.03 -4.37 -16.17
CA GLN A 60 6.17 -4.61 -17.05
C GLN A 60 6.69 -3.30 -17.65
N THR A 61 5.78 -2.50 -18.21
CA THR A 61 6.10 -1.19 -18.78
C THR A 61 6.68 -0.24 -17.73
N ALA A 62 6.21 -0.31 -16.49
CA ALA A 62 6.77 0.45 -15.36
C ALA A 62 8.17 -0.03 -14.92
N GLY A 63 8.75 -1.05 -15.54
CA GLY A 63 10.09 -1.57 -15.22
C GLY A 63 10.17 -2.41 -13.94
N ARG A 64 9.03 -2.70 -13.30
CA ARG A 64 8.91 -3.53 -12.09
C ARG A 64 9.90 -3.11 -10.99
N ALA A 65 10.45 -4.08 -10.26
CA ALA A 65 11.41 -3.86 -9.19
C ALA A 65 12.75 -3.26 -9.68
N ARG A 66 13.12 -3.47 -10.94
CA ARG A 66 14.39 -2.97 -11.47
C ARG A 66 14.40 -1.44 -11.53
N ALA A 67 13.32 -0.84 -12.03
CA ALA A 67 13.17 0.60 -12.06
C ALA A 67 13.30 1.22 -10.66
N ALA A 68 12.68 0.61 -9.65
CA ALA A 68 12.83 1.05 -8.26
C ALA A 68 14.28 0.95 -7.75
N ALA A 69 14.97 -0.16 -8.06
CA ALA A 69 16.37 -0.34 -7.69
C ALA A 69 17.30 0.69 -8.35
N ASP A 70 17.06 1.03 -9.62
CA ASP A 70 17.85 2.03 -10.34
C ASP A 70 17.65 3.42 -9.74
N VAL A 71 16.42 3.79 -9.35
CA VAL A 71 16.15 5.04 -8.63
C VAL A 71 16.83 5.06 -7.26
N LEU A 72 16.72 3.99 -6.48
CA LEU A 72 17.38 3.88 -5.17
C LEU A 72 18.90 3.97 -5.30
N HIS A 73 19.48 3.31 -6.30
CA HIS A 73 20.92 3.37 -6.57
C HIS A 73 21.37 4.79 -6.94
N ALA A 74 20.61 5.49 -7.79
CA ALA A 74 20.90 6.87 -8.15
C ALA A 74 20.83 7.81 -6.93
N LEU A 75 19.82 7.64 -6.06
CA LEU A 75 19.68 8.42 -4.83
C LEU A 75 20.82 8.16 -3.83
N ALA A 76 21.25 6.90 -3.68
CA ALA A 76 22.35 6.54 -2.78
C ALA A 76 23.71 7.12 -3.23
N ARG A 77 23.87 7.35 -4.55
CA ARG A 77 25.07 7.96 -5.14
C ARG A 77 25.00 9.48 -5.19
N ALA A 78 23.81 10.07 -5.04
CA ALA A 78 23.69 11.52 -5.00
C ALA A 78 24.45 12.03 -3.77
N PRO A 79 25.22 13.12 -3.88
CA PRO A 79 25.83 13.73 -2.72
C PRO A 79 24.73 14.06 -1.72
N ALA A 80 24.96 13.80 -0.43
CA ALA A 80 23.99 14.09 0.61
C ALA A 80 23.68 15.59 0.60
N SER A 81 22.55 15.96 0.01
CA SER A 81 21.96 17.27 0.20
C SER A 81 21.64 17.35 1.68
N THR A 82 22.49 18.03 2.45
CA THR A 82 22.24 18.34 3.86
C THR A 82 21.07 19.32 3.90
N THR A 83 19.84 18.83 3.72
CA THR A 83 18.66 19.53 4.21
C THR A 83 18.64 19.27 5.70
N ARG A 84 19.44 20.04 6.43
CA ARG A 84 19.28 20.15 7.88
C ARG A 84 17.90 20.76 8.09
N ALA A 85 16.94 19.95 8.52
CA ALA A 85 15.68 20.47 9.03
C ALA A 85 16.01 21.56 10.07
N PRO A 86 15.40 22.76 10.00
CA PRO A 86 15.69 23.80 10.98
C PRO A 86 15.40 23.23 12.37
N ALA A 87 16.38 23.35 13.27
CA ALA A 87 16.25 22.91 14.65
C ALA A 87 14.98 23.53 15.23
N SER A 88 14.01 22.68 15.60
CA SER A 88 12.83 23.10 16.34
C SER A 88 13.30 23.79 17.61
N THR A 89 13.24 25.12 17.63
CA THR A 89 13.46 25.91 18.83
C THR A 89 12.24 25.71 19.71
N ARG A 90 12.30 24.68 20.55
CA ARG A 90 11.31 24.47 21.61
C ARG A 90 11.62 25.50 22.70
N PRO A 91 10.75 26.49 22.97
CA PRO A 91 11.02 27.44 24.04
C PRO A 91 11.06 26.67 25.37
N LEU A 92 12.14 26.88 26.13
CA LEU A 92 12.26 26.42 27.51
C LEU A 92 11.12 27.06 28.32
N GLY A 93 10.11 26.26 28.63
CA GLY A 93 9.05 26.63 29.55
C GLY A 93 9.65 26.98 30.91
N SER A 94 9.21 28.12 31.44
CA SER A 94 9.49 28.67 32.77
C SER A 94 9.39 27.63 33.89
N SER A 95 10.37 27.66 34.80
CA SER A 95 10.42 26.88 36.03
C SER A 95 9.09 26.91 36.83
N PRO A 96 8.69 25.79 37.46
CA PRO A 96 7.57 25.79 38.39
C PRO A 96 7.93 26.50 39.71
N PRO A 97 6.97 27.11 40.43
CA PRO A 97 7.23 27.81 41.68
C PRO A 97 7.51 26.84 42.84
N ASP A 98 8.47 27.24 43.67
CA ASP A 98 8.98 26.57 44.87
C ASP A 98 7.88 26.45 45.94
N LEU A 99 7.43 25.23 46.21
CA LEU A 99 6.51 24.93 47.32
C LEU A 99 7.33 24.62 48.57
N ARG A 100 7.44 25.60 49.47
CA ARG A 100 7.92 25.38 50.83
C ARG A 100 6.78 24.82 51.70
N PRO A 101 7.02 23.76 52.50
CA PRO A 101 6.01 23.27 53.44
C PRO A 101 5.92 24.20 54.67
N THR A 102 4.69 24.55 55.05
CA THR A 102 4.32 25.08 56.38
C THR A 102 4.07 23.95 57.36
#